data_AF-A0A9P5YIV7-F1
#
_entry.id   AF-A0A9P5YIV7-F1
#
_cell.length_a   1.000
_cell.length_b   1.000
_cell.length_c   1.000
_cell.angle_alpha   90.00
_cell.angle_beta   90.00
_cell.angle_gamma   90.00
#
_symmetry.space_group_name_H-M   'P 1'
#
loop_
_entity.id
_entity.type
_entity.pdbx_description
1 polymer ?
#
loop_
_entity_poly.entity_id
_entity_poly.type
_entity_poly.pdbx_seq_one_letter_code
_entity_poly.pdbx_strand_id
1 'polypeptide(L)'
;MRLSSVLASLVAVPSVISSSIPLMGDFARLHALCATSGPNAYVGVQYASGFEITFQYNQCYPYQLPNQGLAQKAVFCKTATCYSNPNPDCTGGAVPPIPVSVVDGTMLVNAADWVHLMGQGATCHSHGS
;
A
#
# COMPACT_ATOMS: atom_id res chain seq x y z
N MET A 1 58.07 -22.70 39.33
CA MET A 1 56.61 -22.51 39.12
C MET A 1 56.40 -21.82 37.79
N ARG A 2 55.74 -22.48 36.82
CA ARG A 2 55.47 -21.92 35.48
C ARG A 2 54.11 -21.22 35.52
N LEU A 3 54.06 -19.92 35.24
CA LEU A 3 52.80 -19.20 35.01
C LEU A 3 52.41 -19.34 33.54
N SER A 4 51.27 -19.98 33.29
CA SER A 4 50.66 -20.09 31.96
C SER A 4 49.85 -18.83 31.66
N SER A 5 50.25 -18.09 30.61
CA SER A 5 49.44 -17.02 30.01
C SER A 5 48.32 -17.62 29.18
N VAL A 6 47.07 -17.37 29.59
CA VAL A 6 45.88 -17.66 28.77
C VAL A 6 45.52 -16.39 28.02
N LEU A 7 45.74 -16.38 26.70
CA LEU A 7 45.28 -15.33 25.80
C LEU A 7 43.77 -15.49 25.60
N ALA A 8 42.99 -14.56 26.16
CA ALA A 8 41.55 -14.48 25.91
C ALA A 8 41.31 -13.79 24.55
N SER A 9 40.95 -14.58 23.54
CA SER A 9 40.50 -14.06 22.24
C SER A 9 39.11 -13.42 22.38
N LEU A 10 39.07 -12.09 22.37
CA LEU A 10 37.83 -11.31 22.20
C LEU A 10 37.33 -11.48 20.77
N VAL A 11 36.39 -12.40 20.57
CA VAL A 11 35.65 -12.52 19.30
C VAL A 11 34.66 -11.37 19.26
N ALA A 12 34.98 -10.33 18.49
CA ALA A 12 34.03 -9.28 18.15
C ALA A 12 32.90 -9.89 17.31
N VAL A 13 31.71 -10.02 17.90
CA VAL A 13 30.51 -10.40 17.18
C VAL A 13 30.11 -9.20 16.30
N PRO A 14 30.11 -9.32 14.96
CA PRO A 14 29.58 -8.25 14.13
C PRO A 14 28.08 -8.16 14.39
N SER A 15 27.66 -7.07 15.03
CA SER A 15 26.26 -6.68 15.14
C SER A 15 25.73 -6.41 13.74
N VAL A 16 25.03 -7.39 13.16
CA VAL A 16 24.20 -7.19 11.97
C VAL A 16 23.08 -6.22 12.35
N ILE A 17 23.25 -4.96 11.98
CA ILE A 17 22.17 -3.96 12.04
C ILE A 17 21.16 -4.37 10.96
N SER A 18 20.08 -5.00 11.38
CA SER A 18 18.97 -5.41 10.52
C SER A 18 18.18 -4.18 10.07
N SER A 19 18.62 -3.50 9.01
CA SER A 19 17.93 -2.35 8.39
C SER A 19 16.94 -2.79 7.31
N SER A 20 16.06 -3.73 7.66
CA SER A 20 14.91 -4.19 6.89
C SER A 20 13.77 -4.24 7.93
N ILE A 21 12.63 -3.55 7.82
CA ILE A 21 11.63 -3.64 6.75
C ILE A 21 10.73 -2.37 6.73
N PRO A 22 11.05 -1.29 5.97
CA PRO A 22 10.16 -0.13 5.87
C PRO A 22 8.77 -0.47 5.30
N LEU A 23 8.68 -1.50 4.44
CA LEU A 23 7.42 -1.97 3.85
C LEU A 23 6.42 -2.54 4.86
N MET A 24 6.87 -3.21 5.91
CA MET A 24 5.98 -3.78 6.94
C MET A 24 5.38 -2.69 7.83
N GLY A 25 6.15 -1.63 8.11
CA GLY A 25 5.65 -0.47 8.84
C GLY A 25 4.55 0.26 8.06
N ASP A 26 4.76 0.48 6.77
CA ASP A 26 3.76 1.10 5.89
C ASP A 26 2.51 0.23 5.73
N PHE A 27 2.70 -1.08 5.53
CA PHE A 27 1.58 -2.02 5.47
C PHE A 27 0.73 -1.96 6.73
N ALA A 28 1.34 -2.14 7.91
CA ALA A 28 0.62 -2.17 9.17
C ALA A 28 -0.14 -0.86 9.44
N ARG A 29 0.50 0.28 9.12
CA ARG A 29 -0.08 1.62 9.30
C ARG A 29 -1.27 1.86 8.40
N LEU A 30 -1.15 1.62 7.09
CA LEU A 30 -2.25 1.82 6.15
C LEU A 30 -3.37 0.78 6.32
N HIS A 31 -3.03 -0.46 6.68
CA HIS A 31 -4.01 -1.48 7.01
C HIS A 31 -4.82 -1.10 8.25
N ALA A 32 -4.16 -0.63 9.32
CA ALA A 32 -4.84 -0.18 10.53
C ALA A 32 -5.72 1.05 10.28
N LEU A 33 -5.23 2.01 9.48
CA LEU A 33 -6.02 3.16 9.03
C LEU A 33 -7.30 2.67 8.33
N CYS A 34 -7.17 1.82 7.32
CA CYS A 34 -8.30 1.25 6.57
C CYS A 34 -9.30 0.51 7.47
N ALA A 35 -8.81 -0.40 8.33
CA ALA A 35 -9.65 -1.27 9.15
C ALA A 35 -10.46 -0.50 10.21
N THR A 36 -10.03 0.70 10.59
CA THR A 36 -10.68 1.52 11.63
C THR A 36 -11.53 2.66 11.09
N SER A 37 -11.44 2.98 9.79
CA SER A 37 -12.16 4.11 9.16
C SER A 37 -13.65 3.85 8.87
N GLY A 38 -14.17 2.65 9.15
CA GLY A 38 -15.59 2.35 9.13
C GLY A 38 -15.96 1.06 8.37
N PRO A 39 -17.25 0.69 8.37
CA PRO A 39 -17.69 -0.61 7.86
C PRO A 39 -17.57 -0.76 6.34
N ASN A 40 -17.48 0.33 5.59
CA ASN A 40 -17.37 0.30 4.12
C ASN A 40 -15.99 0.72 3.59
N ALA A 41 -15.06 1.11 4.48
CA ALA A 41 -13.69 1.39 4.09
C ALA A 41 -13.03 0.08 3.64
N TYR A 42 -12.43 0.08 2.45
CA TYR A 42 -11.82 -1.13 1.86
C TYR A 42 -10.35 -0.96 1.53
N VAL A 43 -9.86 0.28 1.39
CA VAL A 43 -8.47 0.57 1.09
C VAL A 43 -7.97 1.81 1.82
N GLY A 44 -6.75 1.74 2.35
CA GLY A 44 -5.97 2.88 2.84
C GLY A 44 -4.89 3.23 1.81
N VAL A 45 -4.77 4.51 1.45
CA VAL A 45 -3.89 4.99 0.38
C VAL A 45 -2.95 6.05 0.93
N GLN A 46 -1.67 5.97 0.55
CA GLN A 46 -0.69 7.03 0.72
C GLN A 46 -0.34 7.64 -0.64
N TYR A 47 -0.44 8.96 -0.74
CA TYR A 47 -0.01 9.75 -1.89
C TYR A 47 1.45 10.21 -1.76
N ALA A 48 2.03 10.70 -2.85
CA ALA A 48 3.44 11.08 -2.94
C ALA A 48 3.89 12.17 -1.96
N SER A 49 2.97 13.03 -1.51
CA SER A 49 3.21 14.01 -0.44
C SER A 49 3.36 13.38 0.96
N GLY A 50 3.05 12.09 1.12
CA GLY A 50 2.86 11.43 2.40
C GLY A 50 1.45 11.55 2.97
N PHE A 51 0.52 12.23 2.28
CA PHE A 51 -0.88 12.33 2.68
C PHE A 51 -1.59 10.98 2.59
N GLU A 52 -2.40 10.69 3.61
CA GLU A 52 -3.08 9.39 3.76
C GLU A 52 -4.58 9.56 3.87
N ILE A 53 -5.31 8.68 3.18
CA ILE A 53 -6.76 8.70 3.15
C ILE A 53 -7.30 7.28 2.90
N THR A 54 -8.53 7.05 3.32
CA THR A 54 -9.27 5.81 3.03
C THR A 54 -10.36 6.05 2.03
N PHE A 55 -10.65 5.05 1.20
CA PHE A 55 -11.80 5.05 0.31
C PHE A 55 -12.84 4.01 0.75
N GLN A 56 -14.11 4.38 0.61
CA GLN A 56 -15.24 3.49 0.82
C GLN A 56 -15.68 2.85 -0.50
N TYR A 57 -16.34 1.69 -0.42
CA TYR A 57 -16.94 1.09 -1.62
C TYR A 57 -17.84 2.08 -2.36
N ASN A 58 -17.82 2.02 -3.69
CA ASN A 58 -18.53 2.90 -4.61
C ASN A 58 -18.06 4.37 -4.61
N GLN A 59 -17.01 4.70 -3.86
CA GLN A 59 -16.39 6.02 -3.93
C GLN A 59 -15.39 6.07 -5.11
N CYS A 60 -15.27 7.24 -5.73
CA CYS A 60 -14.19 7.48 -6.66
C CYS A 60 -12.85 7.53 -5.93
N TYR A 61 -11.92 6.66 -6.33
CA TYR A 61 -10.52 6.67 -5.93
C TYR A 61 -9.66 7.25 -7.06
N PRO A 62 -9.31 8.55 -7.03
CA PRO A 62 -8.41 9.16 -7.99
C PRO A 62 -6.96 8.71 -7.76
N TYR A 63 -6.25 8.33 -8.82
CA TYR A 63 -4.83 7.96 -8.74
C TYR A 63 -3.91 9.16 -8.55
N GLN A 64 -4.41 10.36 -8.77
CA GLN A 64 -3.70 11.61 -8.49
C GLN A 64 -4.64 12.59 -7.78
N LEU A 65 -4.14 13.22 -6.72
CA LEU A 65 -4.85 14.30 -6.04
C LEU A 65 -4.14 15.64 -6.25
N PRO A 66 -4.91 16.75 -6.40
CA PRO A 66 -4.34 18.09 -6.41
C PRO A 66 -3.48 18.31 -5.16
N ASN A 67 -2.25 18.77 -5.35
CA ASN A 67 -1.27 19.06 -4.29
C ASN A 67 -0.78 17.86 -3.44
N GLN A 68 -1.31 16.64 -3.64
CA GLN A 68 -0.81 15.44 -2.95
C GLN A 68 0.00 14.52 -3.87
N GLY A 69 -0.12 14.70 -5.18
CA GLY A 69 0.61 13.93 -6.18
C GLY A 69 -0.07 12.58 -6.48
N LEU A 70 0.72 11.62 -6.96
CA LEU A 70 0.25 10.28 -7.33
C LEU A 70 0.09 9.37 -6.10
N ALA A 71 -0.87 8.46 -6.15
CA ALA A 71 -0.96 7.37 -5.19
C ALA A 71 0.30 6.49 -5.27
N GLN A 72 1.00 6.35 -4.15
CA GLN A 72 2.24 5.56 -4.07
C GLN A 72 2.02 4.18 -3.49
N LYS A 73 1.13 4.06 -2.50
CA LYS A 73 0.84 2.81 -1.81
C LYS A 73 -0.65 2.71 -1.54
N ALA A 74 -1.22 1.54 -1.74
CA ALA A 74 -2.58 1.20 -1.36
C ALA A 74 -2.57 -0.13 -0.61
N VAL A 75 -3.21 -0.18 0.55
CA VAL A 75 -3.37 -1.41 1.33
C VAL A 75 -4.85 -1.69 1.47
N PHE A 76 -5.26 -2.83 0.92
CA PHE A 76 -6.64 -3.30 0.97
C PHE A 76 -6.85 -4.03 2.30
N CYS A 77 -7.76 -3.54 3.13
CA CYS A 77 -8.20 -4.22 4.35
C CYS A 77 -9.52 -5.00 4.15
N LYS A 78 -10.04 -5.01 2.91
CA LYS A 78 -11.18 -5.81 2.47
C LYS A 78 -11.02 -6.16 1.00
N THR A 79 -11.56 -7.31 0.60
CA THR A 79 -11.62 -7.72 -0.81
C THR A 79 -12.49 -6.76 -1.61
N ALA A 80 -12.04 -6.40 -2.82
CA ALA A 80 -12.72 -5.47 -3.69
C ALA A 80 -12.63 -5.87 -5.16
N THR A 81 -13.68 -5.59 -5.92
CA THR A 81 -13.70 -5.67 -7.38
C THR A 81 -13.65 -4.26 -7.93
N CYS A 82 -12.54 -3.89 -8.56
CA CYS A 82 -12.25 -2.54 -9.01
C CYS A 82 -12.40 -2.38 -10.52
N TYR A 83 -13.02 -1.28 -10.92
CA TYR A 83 -13.19 -0.85 -12.30
C TYR A 83 -12.38 0.42 -12.49
N SER A 84 -11.35 0.35 -13.32
CA SER A 84 -10.57 1.52 -13.70
C SER A 84 -11.37 2.48 -14.56
N ASN A 85 -11.17 3.78 -14.35
CA ASN A 85 -11.80 4.86 -15.11
C ASN A 85 -10.73 5.69 -15.86
N PRO A 86 -11.05 6.22 -17.05
CA PRO A 86 -10.11 7.02 -17.84
C PRO A 86 -9.89 8.41 -17.26
N ASN A 87 -10.87 8.95 -16.51
CA ASN A 87 -10.82 10.28 -15.92
C ASN A 87 -10.62 10.22 -14.40
N PRO A 88 -9.99 11.25 -13.79
CA PRO A 88 -9.65 11.23 -12.36
C PRO A 88 -10.87 11.46 -11.46
N ASP A 89 -11.96 11.99 -12.01
CA ASP A 89 -13.27 12.08 -11.36
C ASP A 89 -14.08 10.77 -11.48
N CYS A 90 -13.46 9.70 -11.96
CA CYS A 90 -14.05 8.40 -12.22
C CYS A 90 -15.20 8.42 -13.26
N THR A 91 -15.22 9.40 -14.15
CA THR A 91 -16.14 9.44 -15.30
C THR A 91 -15.55 8.75 -16.52
N GLY A 92 -16.34 8.63 -17.60
CA GLY A 92 -15.86 8.10 -18.88
C GLY A 92 -15.97 6.57 -19.04
N GLY A 93 -16.70 5.90 -18.13
CA GLY A 93 -16.88 4.46 -18.16
C GLY A 93 -15.62 3.72 -17.72
N ALA A 94 -15.63 2.40 -17.87
CA ALA A 94 -14.58 1.55 -17.34
C ALA A 94 -13.59 1.15 -18.47
N VAL A 95 -12.27 1.20 -18.22
CA VAL A 95 -11.21 0.89 -19.21
C VAL A 95 -10.54 -0.48 -18.96
N PRO A 96 -10.33 -1.33 -19.98
CA PRO A 96 -9.66 -2.63 -19.84
C PRO A 96 -8.23 -2.57 -19.28
N PRO A 97 -7.76 -3.62 -18.55
CA PRO A 97 -8.50 -4.83 -18.16
C PRO A 97 -9.33 -4.61 -16.88
N ILE A 98 -10.63 -4.85 -16.98
CA ILE A 98 -11.60 -4.67 -15.89
C ILE A 98 -12.66 -5.77 -15.94
N PRO A 99 -13.18 -6.21 -14.78
CA PRO A 99 -12.78 -5.78 -13.44
C PRO A 99 -11.46 -6.41 -12.95
N VAL A 100 -10.79 -5.75 -12.00
CA VAL A 100 -9.64 -6.28 -11.26
C VAL A 100 -10.08 -6.65 -9.85
N SER A 101 -9.96 -7.93 -9.48
CA SER A 101 -10.23 -8.38 -8.11
C SER A 101 -8.96 -8.26 -7.26
N VAL A 102 -9.06 -7.56 -6.14
CA VAL A 102 -7.98 -7.40 -5.16
C VAL A 102 -8.46 -7.98 -3.83
N VAL A 103 -7.66 -8.87 -3.24
CA VAL A 103 -8.02 -9.54 -1.98
C VAL A 103 -7.57 -8.73 -0.77
N ASP A 104 -8.24 -8.93 0.35
CA ASP A 104 -7.81 -8.41 1.65
C ASP A 104 -6.34 -8.77 1.96
N GLY A 105 -5.63 -7.86 2.63
CA GLY A 105 -4.22 -7.96 2.95
C GLY A 105 -3.27 -7.65 1.78
N THR A 106 -3.79 -7.26 0.62
CA THR A 106 -2.97 -6.89 -0.53
C THR A 106 -2.40 -5.48 -0.37
N MET A 107 -1.09 -5.34 -0.50
CA MET A 107 -0.41 -4.06 -0.68
C MET A 107 -0.04 -3.88 -2.14
N LEU A 108 -0.53 -2.81 -2.76
CA LEU A 108 -0.11 -2.37 -4.08
C LEU A 108 0.85 -1.20 -3.91
N VAL A 109 2.06 -1.34 -4.45
CA VAL A 109 3.07 -0.27 -4.47
C VAL A 109 3.21 0.22 -5.90
N ASN A 110 3.14 1.53 -6.10
CA ASN A 110 3.41 2.16 -7.38
C ASN A 110 4.92 2.17 -7.67
N ALA A 111 5.51 1.00 -7.89
CA ALA A 111 6.95 0.83 -8.06
C ALA A 111 7.48 1.29 -9.43
N ALA A 112 6.59 1.55 -10.41
CA ALA A 112 6.94 1.87 -11.79
C ALA A 112 5.84 2.66 -12.54
N ASP A 113 5.06 3.48 -11.83
CA ASP A 113 3.99 4.30 -12.42
C ASP A 113 2.89 3.53 -13.16
N TRP A 114 2.66 2.27 -12.79
CA TRP A 114 1.60 1.41 -13.36
C TRP A 114 0.20 2.02 -13.24
N VAL A 115 -0.01 2.95 -12.29
CA VAL A 115 -1.27 3.70 -12.18
C VAL A 115 -1.62 4.46 -13.47
N HIS A 116 -0.62 4.94 -14.23
CA HIS A 116 -0.87 5.57 -15.54
C HIS A 116 -1.32 4.58 -16.63
N LEU A 117 -0.96 3.30 -16.49
CA LEU A 117 -1.34 2.25 -17.44
C LEU A 117 -2.75 1.71 -17.17
N MET A 118 -3.26 1.89 -15.94
CA MET A 118 -4.57 1.38 -15.54
C MET A 118 -5.70 2.40 -15.70
N GLY A 119 -5.41 3.70 -15.89
CA GLY A 119 -6.42 4.76 -15.99
C GLY A 119 -6.02 6.00 -15.17
N GLN A 120 -6.99 6.80 -14.74
CA GLN A 120 -6.75 7.96 -13.85
C GLN A 120 -7.46 7.84 -12.50
N GLY A 121 -8.32 6.84 -12.33
CA GLY A 121 -8.93 6.50 -11.06
C GLY A 121 -9.59 5.12 -11.11
N ALA A 122 -10.20 4.71 -10.01
CA ALA A 122 -11.01 3.50 -9.95
C ALA A 122 -12.25 3.68 -9.07
N THR A 123 -13.28 2.91 -9.40
CA THR A 123 -14.42 2.66 -8.52
C THR A 123 -14.41 1.19 -8.11
N CYS A 124 -14.45 0.91 -6.81
CA CYS A 124 -14.39 -0.46 -6.31
C CYS A 124 -15.65 -0.84 -5.53
N HIS A 125 -16.07 -2.09 -5.68
CA HIS A 125 -17.26 -2.65 -5.08
C HIS A 125 -16.91 -3.80 -4.13
N SER A 126 -17.76 -4.05 -3.14
CA SER A 126 -17.64 -5.25 -2.31
C SER A 126 -17.85 -6.49 -3.17
N HIS A 127 -17.01 -7.51 -2.97
CA HIS A 127 -17.15 -8.78 -3.68
C HIS A 127 -18.51 -9.42 -3.33
N GLY A 128 -19.40 -9.58 -4.31
CA GLY A 128 -20.71 -10.23 -4.14
C GLY A 128 -21.93 -9.32 -4.26
N SER A 129 -22.11 -8.64 -5.39
CA SER A 129 -23.44 -8.22 -5.85
C SER A 129 -24.17 -9.40 -6.47
#